data_AF-A0A9W6LU81-F1
#
_entry.id   AF-A0A9W6LU81-F1
#
_cell.length_a   1.000
_cell.length_b   1.000
_cell.length_c   1.000
_cell.angle_alpha   90.00
_cell.angle_beta   90.00
_cell.angle_gamma   90.00
#
_symmetry.space_group_name_H-M   'P 1'
#
loop_
_entity.id
_entity.type
_entity.pdbx_description
1 polymer ?
#
loop_
_entity_poly.entity_id
_entity_poly.type
_entity_poly.pdbx_seq_one_letter_code
_entity_poly.pdbx_strand_id
1 'polypeptide(L)'
;MNVQVFKFPIRAARRGEVWCEPLKIHFPQVHRLVRKKASLSSAAPSLRHNETLVVCDFSLFNLGGDLTGSIPLRHLSPSEDGSLIVRHHWSKLLANAYLQGVEDMDPDQPCGGLYETEQAIFTIAKCRTRKSWPGPMIFYLADVFEDDSEIGVQIWEKSIGVDGELRTTDIFL
;
A
#
# COMPACT_ATOMS: atom_id res chain seq x y z
N MET A 1 -10.14 5.69 -17.94
CA MET A 1 -8.75 5.70 -17.45
C MET A 1 -8.13 4.33 -17.64
N ASN A 2 -6.90 4.24 -18.15
CA ASN A 2 -6.16 2.99 -18.20
C ASN A 2 -5.56 2.71 -16.82
N VAL A 3 -6.24 1.90 -16.01
CA VAL A 3 -5.68 1.39 -14.75
C VAL A 3 -4.59 0.38 -15.11
N GLN A 4 -3.35 0.68 -14.73
CA GLN A 4 -2.22 -0.20 -15.03
C GLN A 4 -2.33 -1.47 -14.17
N VAL A 5 -2.66 -2.60 -14.80
CA VAL A 5 -2.75 -3.90 -14.12
C VAL A 5 -1.39 -4.59 -14.20
N PHE A 6 -0.84 -4.92 -13.04
CA PHE A 6 0.46 -5.58 -12.95
C PHE A 6 0.30 -6.97 -12.30
N LYS A 7 0.99 -8.00 -12.82
CA LYS A 7 0.86 -9.42 -12.44
C LYS A 7 2.10 -9.97 -11.73
N PHE A 8 1.93 -10.90 -10.77
CA PHE A 8 3.03 -11.50 -10.00
C PHE A 8 3.00 -13.03 -9.85
N PRO A 9 4.17 -13.71 -9.90
CA PRO A 9 4.32 -15.09 -9.45
C PRO A 9 4.58 -15.18 -7.94
N ILE A 10 3.92 -16.11 -7.26
CA ILE A 10 4.10 -16.36 -5.83
C ILE A 10 5.52 -16.91 -5.57
N ARG A 11 6.27 -16.27 -4.67
CA ARG A 11 7.37 -16.93 -3.96
C ARG A 11 6.97 -17.07 -2.50
N ALA A 12 7.40 -18.17 -1.87
CA ALA A 12 7.14 -18.52 -0.47
C ALA A 12 7.14 -17.30 0.48
N ALA A 13 6.20 -17.31 1.42
CA ALA A 13 5.87 -16.21 2.31
C ALA A 13 7.13 -15.47 2.81
N ARG A 14 7.22 -14.18 2.52
CA ARG A 14 8.38 -13.36 2.88
C ARG A 14 8.13 -12.64 4.19
N ARG A 15 9.23 -12.39 4.92
CA ARG A 15 9.23 -11.62 6.17
C ARG A 15 8.65 -10.22 5.91
N GLY A 16 7.46 -9.95 6.45
CA GLY A 16 6.72 -8.68 6.34
C GLY A 16 5.37 -8.77 5.59
N GLU A 17 5.00 -9.95 5.09
CA GLU A 17 3.65 -10.21 4.56
C GLU A 17 2.64 -10.45 5.70
N VAL A 18 1.42 -9.92 5.54
CA VAL A 18 0.36 -10.02 6.55
C VAL A 18 -0.59 -11.17 6.18
N TRP A 19 -0.71 -12.15 7.07
CA TRP A 19 -1.60 -13.30 6.87
C TRP A 19 -3.06 -12.97 7.18
N CYS A 20 -3.94 -13.21 6.21
CA CYS A 20 -5.39 -13.12 6.30
C CYS A 20 -5.97 -14.50 6.58
N GLU A 21 -6.29 -14.76 7.85
CA GLU A 21 -6.79 -16.06 8.30
C GLU A 21 -8.11 -16.48 7.61
N PRO A 22 -9.11 -15.60 7.42
CA PRO A 22 -10.37 -16.00 6.81
C PRO A 22 -10.24 -16.46 5.36
N LEU A 23 -9.45 -15.74 4.56
CA LEU A 23 -9.28 -16.03 3.13
C LEU A 23 -8.11 -16.96 2.83
N LYS A 24 -7.28 -17.28 3.83
CA LYS A 24 -6.07 -18.11 3.69
C LYS A 24 -5.08 -17.58 2.65
N ILE A 25 -4.92 -16.26 2.60
CA ILE A 25 -3.98 -15.57 1.68
C ILE A 25 -3.00 -14.67 2.43
N HIS A 26 -1.87 -14.38 1.80
CA HIS A 26 -0.94 -13.36 2.24
C HIS A 26 -1.19 -12.05 1.51
N PHE A 27 -1.26 -10.96 2.27
CA PHE A 27 -1.19 -9.62 1.70
C PHE A 27 0.23 -9.33 1.19
N PRO A 28 0.37 -8.72 0.00
CA PRO A 28 1.68 -8.35 -0.54
C PRO A 28 2.42 -7.36 0.36
N GLN A 29 3.75 -7.49 0.40
CA GLN A 29 4.62 -6.52 1.07
C GLN A 29 4.51 -5.13 0.43
N VAL A 30 4.17 -4.13 1.23
CA VAL A 30 4.20 -2.72 0.82
C VAL A 30 5.65 -2.26 0.72
N HIS A 31 5.99 -1.54 -0.34
CA HIS A 31 7.30 -0.93 -0.57
C HIS A 31 7.13 0.58 -0.70
N ARG A 32 8.08 1.32 -0.12
CA ARG A 32 8.27 2.74 -0.38
C ARG A 32 9.13 2.90 -1.62
N LEU A 33 8.65 3.68 -2.59
CA LEU A 33 9.39 4.00 -3.79
C LEU A 33 10.35 5.16 -3.52
N VAL A 34 11.59 4.94 -3.88
CA VAL A 34 12.69 5.87 -3.67
C VAL A 34 13.23 6.27 -5.03
N ARG A 35 13.02 7.53 -5.42
CA ARG A 35 13.63 8.09 -6.63
C ARG A 35 14.96 8.74 -6.26
N LYS A 36 16.03 8.31 -6.91
CA LYS A 36 17.31 9.02 -6.84
C LYS A 36 17.23 10.23 -7.76
N LYS A 37 17.29 11.44 -7.22
CA LYS A 37 17.45 12.64 -8.06
C LYS A 37 18.94 12.81 -8.33
N ALA A 38 19.37 12.52 -9.56
CA ALA A 38 20.70 12.93 -10.01
C ALA A 38 20.72 14.46 -10.08
N SER A 39 21.45 15.11 -9.18
CA SER A 39 21.77 16.53 -9.33
C SER A 39 22.91 16.63 -10.34
N LEU A 40 22.61 17.15 -11.54
CA LEU A 40 23.65 17.58 -12.47
C LEU A 40 24.27 18.85 -11.89
N SER A 41 25.30 18.71 -11.05
CA SER A 41 26.20 19.82 -10.74
C SER A 41 26.94 20.18 -12.02
N SER A 42 26.74 21.40 -12.53
CA SER A 42 27.45 21.93 -13.71
C SER A 42 28.90 22.34 -13.41
N ALA A 43 29.47 21.96 -12.27
CA ALA A 43 30.84 22.30 -11.89
C ALA A 43 31.74 21.06 -11.91
N ALA A 44 32.59 20.97 -12.95
CA ALA A 44 33.90 20.31 -13.07
C ALA A 44 34.13 18.89 -12.47
N PRO A 45 35.05 18.06 -13.03
CA PRO A 45 35.10 16.62 -12.83
C PRO A 45 35.83 16.22 -11.54
N SER A 46 35.35 16.69 -10.39
CA SER A 46 35.71 16.16 -9.10
C SER A 46 34.71 16.67 -8.07
N LEU A 47 34.03 15.75 -7.39
CA LEU A 47 33.45 15.85 -6.04
C LEU A 47 32.02 15.29 -6.00
N ARG A 48 31.93 14.16 -5.30
CA ARG A 48 30.79 13.48 -4.67
C ARG A 48 29.39 13.96 -5.10
N HIS A 49 28.69 13.05 -5.76
CA HIS A 49 27.26 13.15 -6.02
C HIS A 49 26.52 13.25 -4.67
N ASN A 50 25.97 14.42 -4.35
CA ASN A 50 25.00 14.54 -3.28
C ASN A 50 23.67 13.97 -3.80
N GLU A 51 23.46 12.68 -3.57
CA GLU A 51 22.21 11.98 -3.88
C GLU A 51 21.11 12.50 -2.94
N THR A 52 20.15 13.26 -3.45
CA THR A 52 18.94 13.60 -2.68
C THR A 52 17.87 12.57 -2.99
N LEU A 53 17.47 11.81 -1.98
CA LEU A 53 16.39 10.82 -2.05
C LEU A 53 15.06 11.58 -2.06
N VAL A 54 14.33 11.52 -3.18
CA VAL A 54 12.96 12.02 -3.24
C VAL A 54 12.02 10.82 -3.10
N VAL A 55 11.33 10.75 -1.97
CA VAL A 55 10.29 9.74 -1.73
C VAL A 55 9.05 10.18 -2.50
N CYS A 56 8.54 9.35 -3.41
CA CYS A 56 7.43 9.77 -4.28
C CYS A 56 6.21 8.88 -4.28
N ASP A 57 6.24 7.63 -3.80
CA ASP A 57 5.00 6.85 -3.73
C ASP A 57 5.14 5.54 -2.93
N PHE A 58 4.04 4.82 -2.81
CA PHE A 58 4.00 3.45 -2.31
C PHE A 58 3.64 2.46 -3.42
N SER A 59 4.12 1.22 -3.28
CA SER A 59 3.85 0.18 -4.26
C SER A 59 3.82 -1.18 -3.59
N LEU A 60 3.03 -2.11 -4.12
CA LEU A 60 3.15 -3.52 -3.75
C LEU A 60 4.23 -4.25 -4.59
N PHE A 61 4.95 -3.53 -5.48
CA PHE A 61 6.11 -4.01 -6.23
C PHE A 61 7.43 -3.73 -5.51
N ASN A 62 8.36 -4.67 -5.62
CA ASN A 62 9.78 -4.34 -5.55
C ASN A 62 10.23 -3.81 -6.92
N LEU A 63 10.28 -2.49 -7.07
CA LEU A 63 10.93 -1.87 -8.22
C LEU A 63 12.44 -1.93 -7.99
N GLY A 64 13.09 -3.00 -8.44
CA GLY A 64 14.54 -3.11 -8.50
C GLY A 64 15.03 -2.59 -9.85
N GLY A 65 15.55 -1.36 -9.90
CA GLY A 65 16.15 -0.78 -11.09
C GLY A 65 17.12 0.36 -10.76
N ASP A 66 18.03 0.69 -11.69
CA ASP A 66 19.18 1.56 -11.46
C ASP A 66 18.85 3.01 -11.02
N LEU A 67 17.62 3.50 -11.29
CA LEU A 67 17.19 4.88 -10.99
C LEU A 67 16.11 4.97 -9.89
N THR A 68 15.50 3.84 -9.52
CA THR A 68 14.43 3.76 -8.52
C THR A 68 14.70 2.58 -7.61
N GLY A 69 15.01 2.87 -6.35
CA GLY A 69 15.03 1.86 -5.30
C GLY A 69 13.63 1.64 -4.74
N SER A 70 13.41 0.50 -4.12
CA SER A 70 12.24 0.27 -3.30
C SER A 70 12.66 -0.32 -1.95
N ILE A 71 12.05 0.17 -0.87
CA ILE A 71 12.36 -0.25 0.50
C ILE A 71 11.11 -0.93 1.06
N PRO A 72 11.18 -2.19 1.54
CA PRO A 72 10.04 -2.83 2.17
C PRO A 72 9.62 -2.04 3.42
N LEU A 73 8.36 -1.65 3.45
CA LEU A 73 7.79 -0.82 4.50
C LEU A 73 7.29 -1.70 5.64
N ARG A 74 7.79 -1.46 6.85
CA ARG A 74 7.28 -2.10 8.07
C ARG A 74 6.29 -1.22 8.82
N HIS A 75 6.46 0.09 8.74
CA HIS A 75 5.59 1.10 9.33
C HIS A 75 5.76 2.42 8.57
N LEU A 76 4.83 3.35 8.79
CA LEU A 76 4.94 4.72 8.30
C LEU A 76 5.80 5.58 9.26
N SER A 77 6.36 6.67 8.73
CA SER A 77 6.98 7.69 9.58
C SER A 77 5.88 8.45 10.32
N PRO A 78 6.12 8.90 11.58
CA PRO A 78 5.20 9.81 12.26
C PRO A 78 4.95 11.12 11.52
N SER A 79 5.86 11.50 10.60
CA SER A 79 5.78 12.71 9.78
C SER A 79 5.06 12.52 8.44
N GLU A 80 4.57 11.31 8.12
CA GLU A 80 3.77 11.11 6.91
C GLU A 80 2.44 11.87 7.00
N ASP A 81 1.97 12.34 5.85
CA ASP A 81 0.75 13.14 5.72
C ASP A 81 -0.54 12.30 5.67
N GLY A 82 -0.43 10.98 5.61
CA GLY A 82 -1.56 10.07 5.55
C GLY A 82 -1.23 8.62 5.88
N SER A 83 -2.29 7.86 6.08
CA SER A 83 -2.28 6.42 6.27
C SER A 83 -2.40 5.69 4.93
N LEU A 84 -2.07 4.40 4.91
CA LEU A 84 -2.20 3.53 3.73
C LEU A 84 -3.25 2.46 3.94
N ILE A 85 -4.05 2.21 2.91
CA ILE A 85 -5.02 1.12 2.87
C ILE A 85 -4.59 0.15 1.79
N VAL A 86 -4.27 -1.08 2.18
CA VAL A 86 -4.09 -2.22 1.29
C VAL A 86 -5.35 -3.06 1.37
N ARG A 87 -6.14 -3.09 0.29
CA ARG A 87 -7.45 -3.76 0.28
C ARG A 87 -7.49 -4.90 -0.72
N HIS A 88 -7.96 -6.06 -0.28
CA HIS A 88 -8.32 -7.21 -1.11
C HIS A 88 -9.63 -6.97 -1.85
N HIS A 89 -9.74 -7.47 -3.08
CA HIS A 89 -10.93 -7.39 -3.92
C HIS A 89 -11.23 -8.72 -4.61
N TRP A 90 -12.50 -9.10 -4.62
CA TRP A 90 -12.99 -10.31 -5.28
C TRP A 90 -13.02 -10.23 -6.80
N SER A 91 -12.98 -9.03 -7.37
CA SER A 91 -12.91 -8.84 -8.82
C SER A 91 -12.24 -7.53 -9.20
N LYS A 92 -11.76 -7.45 -10.45
CA LYS A 92 -11.19 -6.20 -11.01
C LYS A 92 -12.22 -5.08 -11.05
N LEU A 93 -13.49 -5.43 -11.28
CA LEU A 93 -14.58 -4.47 -11.29
C LEU A 93 -14.72 -3.78 -9.92
N LEU A 94 -14.72 -4.57 -8.85
CA LEU A 94 -14.79 -4.04 -7.47
C LEU A 94 -13.54 -3.22 -7.11
N ALA A 95 -12.35 -3.70 -7.49
CA ALA A 95 -11.11 -2.97 -7.28
C ALA A 95 -11.11 -1.60 -7.95
N ASN A 96 -11.56 -1.53 -9.22
CA ASN A 96 -11.67 -0.28 -9.95
C ASN A 96 -12.73 0.64 -9.36
N ALA A 97 -13.90 0.13 -8.99
CA ALA A 97 -14.96 0.92 -8.36
C ALA A 97 -14.50 1.52 -7.02
N TYR A 98 -13.74 0.75 -6.23
CA TYR A 98 -13.13 1.25 -5.01
C TYR A 98 -12.14 2.39 -5.28
N LEU A 99 -11.23 2.24 -6.24
CA LEU A 99 -10.27 3.29 -6.57
C LEU A 99 -10.94 4.57 -7.10
N GLN A 100 -12.02 4.43 -7.88
CA GLN A 100 -12.85 5.57 -8.31
C GLN A 100 -13.47 6.28 -7.10
N GLY A 101 -14.05 5.53 -6.16
CA GLY A 101 -14.61 6.11 -4.94
C GLY A 101 -13.56 6.79 -4.05
N VAL A 102 -12.32 6.30 -4.03
CA VAL A 102 -11.21 6.97 -3.33
C VAL A 102 -10.86 8.29 -4.01
N GLU A 103 -10.75 8.30 -5.35
CA GLU A 103 -10.45 9.50 -6.15
C GLU A 103 -11.54 10.57 -5.99
N ASP A 104 -12.82 10.18 -5.97
CA ASP A 104 -13.94 11.11 -5.75
C ASP A 104 -13.91 11.78 -4.36
N MET A 105 -13.33 11.10 -3.35
CA MET A 105 -13.26 11.61 -1.98
C MET A 105 -12.05 12.53 -1.74
N ASP A 106 -10.96 12.37 -2.49
CA ASP A 106 -9.77 13.23 -2.41
C ASP A 106 -9.08 13.31 -3.79
N PRO A 107 -9.56 14.16 -4.72
CA PRO A 107 -9.07 14.20 -6.10
C PRO A 107 -7.64 14.74 -6.24
N ASP A 108 -7.13 15.38 -5.19
CA ASP A 108 -5.75 15.89 -5.14
C ASP A 108 -4.74 14.78 -4.77
N GLN A 109 -5.20 13.62 -4.30
CA GLN A 109 -4.34 12.46 -4.05
C GLN A 109 -4.17 11.61 -5.31
N PRO A 110 -2.94 11.11 -5.59
CA PRO A 110 -2.74 10.20 -6.70
C PRO A 110 -3.63 8.96 -6.55
N CYS A 111 -4.34 8.61 -7.64
CA CYS A 111 -5.18 7.42 -7.70
C CYS A 111 -4.37 6.20 -7.25
N GLY A 112 -4.95 5.43 -6.34
CA GLY A 112 -4.31 4.24 -5.80
C GLY A 112 -3.90 3.23 -6.87
N GLY A 113 -3.00 2.32 -6.53
CA GLY A 113 -2.55 1.27 -7.45
C GLY A 113 -3.46 0.05 -7.42
N LEU A 114 -3.64 -0.62 -8.56
CA LEU A 114 -4.28 -1.95 -8.66
C LEU A 114 -3.21 -3.01 -8.93
N TYR A 115 -3.24 -4.08 -8.15
CA TYR A 115 -2.24 -5.15 -8.15
C TYR A 115 -2.93 -6.50 -8.27
N GLU A 116 -2.57 -7.29 -9.28
CA GLU A 116 -3.12 -8.63 -9.48
C GLU A 116 -2.04 -9.67 -9.14
N THR A 117 -2.38 -10.60 -8.25
CA THR A 117 -1.56 -11.77 -7.95
C THR A 117 -2.27 -13.03 -8.44
N GLU A 118 -1.60 -14.17 -8.42
CA GLU A 118 -2.26 -15.45 -8.71
C GLU A 118 -3.39 -15.79 -7.71
N GLN A 119 -3.34 -15.26 -6.49
CA GLN A 119 -4.31 -15.57 -5.43
C GLN A 119 -5.48 -14.59 -5.39
N ALA A 120 -5.23 -13.33 -5.72
CA ALA A 120 -6.11 -12.24 -5.35
C ALA A 120 -5.78 -10.94 -6.08
N ILE A 121 -6.75 -10.01 -6.07
CA ILE A 121 -6.59 -8.63 -6.52
C ILE A 121 -6.50 -7.74 -5.30
N PHE A 122 -5.55 -6.82 -5.31
CA PHE A 122 -5.31 -5.86 -4.25
C PHE A 122 -5.31 -4.44 -4.80
N THR A 123 -5.60 -3.49 -3.93
CA THR A 123 -5.39 -2.07 -4.18
C THR A 123 -4.55 -1.48 -3.07
N ILE A 124 -3.76 -0.45 -3.39
CA ILE A 124 -3.15 0.43 -2.38
C ILE A 124 -3.70 1.84 -2.56
N ALA A 125 -4.22 2.44 -1.51
CA ALA A 125 -4.72 3.80 -1.50
C ALA A 125 -4.16 4.56 -0.30
N LYS A 126 -4.04 5.89 -0.44
CA LYS A 126 -3.77 6.78 0.68
C LYS A 126 -5.09 7.26 1.28
N CYS A 127 -5.10 7.53 2.58
CA CYS A 127 -6.19 8.19 3.24
C CYS A 127 -5.67 9.12 4.33
N ARG A 128 -6.47 10.12 4.71
CA ARG A 128 -6.09 11.03 5.80
C ARG A 128 -6.04 10.27 7.12
N THR A 129 -4.97 10.51 7.89
CA THR A 129 -4.87 9.98 9.25
C THR A 129 -5.92 10.63 10.16
N ARG A 130 -6.76 9.81 10.79
CA ARG A 130 -7.78 10.31 11.73
C ARG A 130 -7.15 10.80 13.02
N LYS A 131 -7.77 11.79 13.66
CA LYS A 131 -7.34 12.30 14.98
C LYS A 131 -7.42 11.25 16.10
N SER A 132 -8.31 10.26 15.96
CA SER A 132 -8.45 9.14 16.90
C SER A 132 -7.31 8.12 16.77
N TRP A 133 -6.55 8.15 15.68
CA TRP A 133 -5.42 7.25 15.48
C TRP A 133 -4.16 7.84 16.14
N PRO A 134 -3.28 7.00 16.69
CA PRO A 134 -2.02 7.44 17.32
C PRO A 134 -0.99 8.01 16.33
N GLY A 135 -1.30 8.00 15.03
CA GLY A 135 -0.45 8.49 13.94
C GLY A 135 -0.82 7.80 12.62
N PRO A 136 -0.05 8.04 11.54
CA PRO A 136 -0.20 7.33 10.28
C PRO A 136 -0.07 5.82 10.44
N MET A 137 -0.95 5.04 9.80
CA MET A 137 -0.99 3.58 9.91
C MET A 137 -1.08 2.91 8.54
N ILE A 138 -0.69 1.64 8.48
CA ILE A 138 -0.92 0.78 7.31
C ILE A 138 -2.06 -0.17 7.66
N PHE A 139 -3.14 -0.14 6.90
CA PHE A 139 -4.31 -1.00 7.07
C PHE A 139 -4.32 -2.09 6.01
N TYR A 140 -4.67 -3.31 6.41
CA TYR A 140 -4.89 -4.45 5.54
C TYR A 140 -6.35 -4.88 5.70
N LEU A 141 -7.13 -4.78 4.62
CA LEU A 141 -8.57 -5.00 4.64
C LEU A 141 -8.97 -6.10 3.67
N ALA A 142 -9.83 -7.01 4.12
CA ALA A 142 -10.45 -8.02 3.27
C ALA A 142 -11.94 -8.18 3.60
N ASP A 143 -12.76 -8.19 2.54
CA ASP A 143 -14.18 -8.53 2.65
C ASP A 143 -14.32 -10.06 2.78
N VAL A 144 -14.97 -10.50 3.85
CA VAL A 144 -15.24 -11.90 4.18
C VAL A 144 -16.74 -12.14 4.11
N PHE A 145 -17.13 -13.13 3.31
CA PHE A 145 -18.50 -13.63 3.26
C PHE A 145 -18.57 -14.89 4.13
N GLU A 146 -19.41 -14.87 5.16
CA GLU A 146 -19.73 -16.10 5.90
C GLU A 146 -20.85 -16.83 5.15
N ASP A 147 -20.65 -18.11 4.84
CA ASP A 147 -21.61 -18.94 4.10
C ASP A 147 -22.98 -19.08 4.80
N ASP A 148 -23.05 -18.79 6.11
CA ASP A 148 -24.25 -18.95 6.96
C ASP A 148 -24.83 -17.62 7.52
N SER A 149 -24.33 -16.45 7.09
CA SER A 149 -24.84 -15.15 7.56
C SER A 149 -25.94 -14.58 6.64
N GLU A 150 -27.17 -14.45 7.18
CA GLU A 150 -28.25 -13.70 6.52
C GLU A 150 -28.00 -12.17 6.49
N ILE A 151 -26.95 -11.66 7.15
CA ILE A 151 -26.70 -10.22 7.31
C ILE A 151 -25.20 -9.89 7.21
N GLY A 152 -24.82 -9.35 6.05
CA GLY A 152 -23.68 -8.43 5.92
C GLY A 152 -22.32 -9.05 5.56
N VAL A 153 -21.57 -8.29 4.77
CA VAL A 153 -20.13 -8.51 4.53
C VAL A 153 -19.37 -8.16 5.80
N GLN A 154 -18.63 -9.10 6.37
CA GLN A 154 -17.68 -8.80 7.45
C GLN A 154 -16.38 -8.28 6.85
N ILE A 155 -15.76 -7.29 7.50
CA ILE A 155 -14.45 -6.80 7.09
C ILE A 155 -13.42 -7.32 8.08
N TRP A 156 -12.50 -8.13 7.56
CA TRP A 156 -11.28 -8.46 8.27
C TRP A 156 -10.30 -7.29 8.17
N GLU A 157 -9.78 -6.84 9.31
CA GLU A 157 -8.81 -5.75 9.41
C GLU A 157 -7.58 -6.18 10.22
N LYS A 158 -6.40 -5.80 9.73
CA LYS A 158 -5.18 -5.68 10.54
C LYS A 158 -4.55 -4.32 10.27
N SER A 159 -4.06 -3.65 11.30
CA SER A 159 -3.33 -2.39 11.14
C SER A 159 -1.94 -2.44 11.76
N ILE A 160 -1.03 -1.65 11.21
CA ILE A 160 0.34 -1.48 11.71
C ILE A 160 0.57 -0.02 12.05
N GLY A 161 1.01 0.24 13.28
CA GLY A 161 1.34 1.56 13.79
C GLY A 161 2.68 2.11 13.30
N VAL A 162 2.95 3.37 13.65
CA VAL A 162 4.25 4.05 13.40
C VAL A 162 5.45 3.39 14.09
N ASP A 163 5.20 2.57 15.11
CA ASP A 163 6.18 1.76 15.84
C ASP A 163 6.44 0.39 15.18
N GLY A 164 5.66 0.04 14.15
CA GLY A 164 5.72 -1.29 13.53
C GLY A 164 4.92 -2.35 14.26
N GLU A 165 4.22 -2.00 15.34
CA GLU A 165 3.41 -2.93 16.11
C GLU A 165 2.02 -3.09 15.49
N LEU A 166 1.49 -4.31 15.59
CA LEU A 166 0.13 -4.63 15.17
C LEU A 166 -0.87 -3.97 16.10
N ARG A 167 -1.93 -3.41 15.52
CA ARG A 167 -3.05 -2.85 16.27
C ARG A 167 -4.36 -3.44 15.76
N THR A 168 -5.27 -3.59 16.70
CA THR A 168 -6.69 -3.75 16.39
C THR A 168 -7.26 -2.34 16.39
N THR A 169 -7.68 -1.89 15.22
CA THR A 169 -8.36 -0.60 15.03
C THR A 169 -9.65 -0.86 14.30
N ASP A 170 -10.62 0.02 14.48
CA ASP A 170 -11.80 0.07 13.61
C ASP A 170 -11.58 1.21 12.62
N ILE A 171 -11.20 0.90 11.39
CA ILE A 171 -11.09 1.93 10.34
C ILE A 171 -12.44 2.59 10.03
N PHE A 172 -13.56 2.02 10.48
CA PHE A 172 -14.91 2.51 10.21
C PHE A 172 -15.57 3.24 11.39
N LEU A 173 -14.90 3.36 12.55
CA LEU A 173 -15.40 4.12 13.72
C LEU A 173 -14.63 5.43 13.96
#